data_AF-A0A955I8C9-F1
#
_entry.id   AF-A0A955I8C9-F1
#
_cell.length_a   1.000
_cell.length_b   1.000
_cell.length_c   1.000
_cell.angle_alpha   90.00
_cell.angle_beta   90.00
_cell.angle_gamma   90.00
#
_symmetry.space_group_name_H-M   'P 1'
#
loop_
_entity.id
_entity.type
_entity.pdbx_description
1 polymer ?
#
loop_
_entity_poly.entity_id
_entity_poly.type
_entity_poly.pdbx_seq_one_letter_code
_entity_poly.pdbx_strand_id
1 'polypeptide(L)'
;MNLESIKVKLKVGVYITLSVIVAVIIVRILLKLLGANEVSQFAVFWYDLSYYFVGVFEGIYPVIAPNASNLIFETHSVVAVIVYTLLAGILSKSLTSISATSTINRIKEVLDVIFKVIEFFLGFRFILKLTGASETADFVQFIYSASSIVYKPFTGLLPTYEFGTNATFLLEISTLIAIVVVIIFDVLSDIMISTIKKASLSAPTQVKKPETNLPLTEQKLAQPVTPPPTESGYTSPQNQTNPTGVNGNYQNPNPYATNQPSYQTVPPTYNSTPQPQGQNFNFNIGQAPVNTPQTTPEQPSYVDQRSINVYPTEPTTQPTDSFSALPSDKTNSMLGEDKPQQLPGESTTVN
;
A
#
# COMPACT_ATOMS: atom_id res chain seq x y z
N MET A 1 30.07 -9.37 -8.71
CA MET A 1 28.69 -9.79 -8.36
C MET A 1 27.83 -9.69 -9.62
N ASN A 2 27.05 -10.72 -9.98
CA ASN A 2 26.23 -10.72 -11.21
C ASN A 2 25.00 -9.80 -11.04
N LEU A 3 24.63 -9.03 -12.07
CA LEU A 3 23.47 -8.15 -12.08
C LEU A 3 22.15 -8.85 -11.69
N GLU A 4 21.95 -10.09 -12.13
CA GLU A 4 20.78 -10.88 -11.75
C GLU A 4 20.75 -11.21 -10.26
N SER A 5 21.92 -11.50 -9.67
CA SER A 5 22.05 -11.71 -8.23
C SER A 5 21.81 -10.42 -7.43
N ILE A 6 22.12 -9.25 -8.00
CA ILE A 6 21.86 -7.95 -7.39
C ILE A 6 20.36 -7.67 -7.37
N LYS A 7 19.66 -7.83 -8.50
CA LYS A 7 18.20 -7.62 -8.59
C LYS A 7 17.43 -8.46 -7.59
N VAL A 8 17.76 -9.74 -7.49
CA VAL A 8 17.09 -10.66 -6.54
C VAL A 8 17.32 -10.20 -5.11
N LYS A 9 18.56 -9.84 -4.75
CA LYS A 9 18.87 -9.37 -3.39
C LYS A 9 18.20 -8.04 -3.06
N LEU A 10 18.11 -7.12 -4.02
CA LEU A 10 17.40 -5.84 -3.84
C LEU A 10 15.91 -6.07 -3.60
N LYS A 11 15.29 -6.92 -4.43
CA LYS A 11 13.88 -7.32 -4.28
C LYS A 11 13.64 -7.94 -2.90
N VAL A 12 14.44 -8.93 -2.53
CA VAL A 12 14.36 -9.61 -1.23
C VAL A 12 14.54 -8.63 -0.09
N GLY A 13 15.51 -7.72 -0.17
CA GLY A 13 15.74 -6.69 0.84
C GLY A 13 14.50 -5.81 1.07
N VAL A 14 13.91 -5.28 0.00
CA VAL A 14 12.67 -4.48 0.08
C VAL A 14 11.55 -5.28 0.73
N TYR A 15 11.28 -6.51 0.26
CA TYR A 15 10.20 -7.31 0.83
C TYR A 15 10.43 -7.65 2.30
N ILE A 16 11.65 -8.00 2.71
CA ILE A 16 11.96 -8.28 4.11
C ILE A 16 11.72 -7.03 4.96
N THR A 17 12.26 -5.88 4.57
CA THR A 17 12.12 -4.64 5.35
C THR A 17 10.65 -4.25 5.51
N LEU A 18 9.89 -4.22 4.42
CA LEU A 18 8.48 -3.85 4.47
C LEU A 18 7.62 -4.91 5.18
N SER A 19 7.97 -6.20 5.08
CA SER A 19 7.23 -7.25 5.80
C SER A 19 7.47 -7.20 7.31
N VAL A 20 8.66 -6.79 7.76
CA VAL A 20 8.93 -6.55 9.19
C VAL A 20 8.05 -5.40 9.70
N ILE A 21 7.94 -4.30 8.94
CA ILE A 21 7.05 -3.18 9.28
C ILE A 21 5.60 -3.66 9.37
N VAL A 22 5.12 -4.40 8.35
CA VAL A 22 3.77 -4.96 8.35
C VAL A 22 3.54 -5.90 9.53
N ALA A 23 4.50 -6.76 9.88
CA ALA A 23 4.41 -7.65 11.03
C ALA A 23 4.27 -6.87 12.36
N VAL A 24 5.04 -5.79 12.53
CA VAL A 24 4.92 -4.89 13.70
C VAL A 24 3.51 -4.30 13.80
N ILE A 25 2.95 -3.84 12.68
CA ILE A 25 1.59 -3.28 12.64
C ILE A 25 0.52 -4.36 12.89
N ILE A 26 0.70 -5.57 12.36
CA ILE A 26 -0.21 -6.68 12.62
C ILE A 26 -0.24 -7.03 14.11
N VAL A 27 0.91 -7.05 14.79
CA VAL A 27 0.94 -7.27 16.25
C VAL A 27 0.15 -6.18 16.98
N ARG A 28 0.30 -4.89 16.59
CA ARG A 28 -0.51 -3.79 17.13
C ARG A 28 -2.01 -4.06 16.96
N ILE A 29 -2.43 -4.39 15.73
CA ILE A 29 -3.83 -4.69 15.40
C ILE A 29 -4.35 -5.83 16.28
N LEU A 30 -3.61 -6.93 16.39
CA LEU A 30 -4.01 -8.08 17.21
C LEU A 30 -4.15 -7.69 18.69
N LEU A 31 -3.22 -6.92 19.24
CA LEU A 31 -3.28 -6.48 20.64
C LEU A 31 -4.50 -5.57 20.91
N LYS A 32 -4.77 -4.59 20.03
CA LYS A 32 -5.93 -3.70 20.13
C LYS A 32 -7.25 -4.47 19.96
N LEU A 33 -7.32 -5.40 19.02
CA LEU A 33 -8.51 -6.22 18.78
C LEU A 33 -8.78 -7.24 19.87
N LEU A 34 -7.75 -7.76 20.55
CA LEU A 34 -7.88 -8.71 21.65
C LEU A 34 -8.05 -8.01 23.02
N GLY A 35 -8.05 -6.68 23.05
CA GLY A 35 -8.17 -5.90 24.29
C GLY A 35 -7.00 -6.10 25.24
N ALA A 36 -5.78 -6.17 24.69
CA ALA A 36 -4.56 -6.31 25.47
C ALA A 36 -4.45 -5.18 26.51
N ASN A 37 -3.99 -5.54 27.71
CA ASN A 37 -3.84 -4.60 28.82
C ASN A 37 -2.85 -3.48 28.44
N GLU A 38 -3.34 -2.23 28.36
CA GLU A 38 -2.55 -1.06 27.94
C GLU A 38 -1.48 -0.65 28.96
N VAL A 39 -1.55 -1.09 30.22
CA VAL A 39 -0.45 -0.88 31.20
C VAL A 39 0.65 -1.96 31.12
N SER A 40 0.45 -3.01 30.31
CA SER A 40 1.47 -4.03 30.10
C SER A 40 2.63 -3.47 29.30
N GLN A 41 3.85 -3.55 29.83
CA GLN A 41 5.07 -3.11 29.13
C GLN A 41 5.22 -3.76 27.74
N PHE A 42 4.77 -5.01 27.59
CA PHE A 42 4.77 -5.69 26.31
C PHE A 42 3.85 -5.00 25.30
N ALA A 43 2.62 -4.64 25.70
CA ALA A 43 1.68 -3.96 24.82
C ALA A 43 2.16 -2.55 24.47
N VAL A 44 2.62 -1.80 25.48
CA VAL A 44 3.20 -0.45 25.32
C VAL A 44 4.34 -0.46 24.30
N PHE A 45 5.28 -1.41 24.40
CA PHE A 45 6.38 -1.54 23.45
C PHE A 45 5.88 -1.64 21.99
N TRP A 46 4.90 -2.51 21.72
CA TRP A 46 4.38 -2.67 20.35
C TRP A 46 3.57 -1.46 19.89
N TYR A 47 2.83 -0.81 20.78
CA TYR A 47 2.08 0.41 20.46
C TYR A 47 3.03 1.57 20.11
N ASP A 48 4.08 1.78 20.90
CA ASP A 48 5.08 2.83 20.65
C ASP A 48 5.89 2.56 19.38
N LEU A 49 6.36 1.32 19.19
CA LEU A 49 7.13 0.95 18.00
C LEU A 49 6.31 1.10 16.72
N SER A 50 5.04 0.68 16.76
CA SER A 50 4.14 0.77 15.60
C SER A 50 3.66 2.19 15.32
N TYR A 51 3.66 3.08 16.32
CA TYR A 51 3.18 4.46 16.16
C TYR A 51 3.90 5.23 15.05
N TYR A 52 5.21 5.03 14.89
CA TYR A 52 5.99 5.64 13.80
C TYR A 52 5.47 5.30 12.39
N PHE A 53 4.89 4.11 12.23
CA PHE A 53 4.37 3.64 10.94
C PHE A 53 2.88 3.93 10.78
N VAL A 54 2.14 3.97 11.89
CA VAL A 54 0.68 4.05 11.89
C VAL A 54 0.18 5.48 12.05
N GLY A 55 0.92 6.34 12.76
CA GLY A 55 0.53 7.70 13.12
C GLY A 55 0.21 8.60 11.93
N VAL A 56 0.91 8.42 10.80
CA VAL A 56 0.64 9.19 9.57
C VAL A 56 -0.73 8.91 8.95
N PHE A 57 -1.39 7.82 9.36
CA PHE A 57 -2.71 7.41 8.89
C PHE A 57 -3.82 7.75 9.90
N GLU A 58 -3.50 8.43 11.01
CA GLU A 58 -4.49 8.83 12.00
C GLU A 58 -5.56 9.75 11.39
N GLY A 59 -6.78 9.62 11.90
CA GLY A 59 -7.91 10.45 11.47
C GLY A 59 -8.54 10.09 10.13
N ILE A 60 -7.98 9.17 9.33
CA ILE A 60 -8.58 8.77 8.03
C ILE A 60 -10.01 8.27 8.23
N TYR A 61 -10.23 7.42 9.24
CA TYR A 61 -11.54 6.88 9.62
C TYR A 61 -11.73 6.91 11.13
N PRO A 62 -12.97 6.94 11.62
CA PRO A 62 -13.24 6.83 13.05
C PRO A 62 -12.72 5.51 13.61
N VAL A 63 -12.29 5.56 14.88
CA VAL A 63 -11.98 4.36 15.66
C VAL A 63 -13.31 3.71 16.08
N ILE A 64 -13.42 2.40 15.86
CA ILE A 64 -14.61 1.64 16.24
C ILE A 64 -14.30 0.92 17.55
N ALA A 65 -14.91 1.40 18.63
CA ALA A 65 -14.79 0.81 19.97
C ALA A 65 -16.19 0.54 20.51
N PRO A 66 -16.62 -0.73 20.62
CA PRO A 66 -17.91 -1.07 21.21
C PRO A 66 -17.95 -0.65 22.68
N ASN A 67 -19.02 0.04 23.07
CA ASN A 67 -19.25 0.47 24.44
C ASN A 67 -19.13 -0.73 25.41
N ALA A 68 -18.35 -0.56 26.48
CA ALA A 68 -18.07 -1.57 27.52
C ALA A 68 -17.08 -2.70 27.16
N SER A 69 -16.30 -2.58 26.08
CA SER A 69 -15.22 -3.53 25.78
C SER A 69 -13.86 -2.85 25.60
N ASN A 70 -12.78 -3.55 25.97
CA ASN A 70 -11.40 -3.11 25.66
C ASN A 70 -11.03 -3.38 24.19
N LEU A 71 -11.96 -3.87 23.36
CA LEU A 71 -11.69 -4.24 21.97
C LEU A 71 -11.74 -2.98 21.12
N ILE A 72 -10.59 -2.59 20.55
CA ILE A 72 -10.47 -1.39 19.73
C ILE A 72 -10.15 -1.81 18.30
N PHE A 73 -11.03 -1.49 17.36
CA PHE A 73 -10.76 -1.63 15.94
C PHE A 73 -10.20 -0.31 15.39
N GLU A 74 -8.87 -0.26 15.29
CA GLU A 74 -8.13 0.86 14.72
C GLU A 74 -8.07 0.75 13.19
N THR A 75 -9.04 1.35 12.51
CA THR A 75 -9.15 1.30 11.04
C THR A 75 -7.89 1.85 10.34
N HIS A 76 -7.22 2.84 10.91
CA HIS A 76 -6.01 3.44 10.33
C HIS A 76 -4.80 2.48 10.34
N SER A 77 -4.70 1.58 11.32
CA SER A 77 -3.68 0.51 11.32
C SER A 77 -3.89 -0.46 10.14
N VAL A 78 -5.14 -0.75 9.78
CA VAL A 78 -5.47 -1.57 8.61
C VAL A 78 -5.09 -0.86 7.31
N VAL A 79 -5.38 0.44 7.21
CA VAL A 79 -4.93 1.27 6.08
C VAL A 79 -3.41 1.24 5.95
N ALA A 80 -2.68 1.36 7.05
CA ALA A 80 -1.22 1.28 7.05
C ALA A 80 -0.71 -0.04 6.45
N VAL A 81 -1.28 -1.18 6.84
CA VAL A 81 -0.92 -2.50 6.25
C VAL A 81 -1.13 -2.52 4.74
N ILE A 82 -2.27 -2.01 4.26
CA ILE A 82 -2.58 -1.96 2.83
C ILE A 82 -1.56 -1.07 2.10
N VAL A 83 -1.30 0.12 2.62
CA VAL A 83 -0.36 1.08 2.01
C VAL A 83 1.06 0.51 1.96
N TYR A 84 1.59 -0.01 3.07
CA TYR A 84 2.94 -0.58 3.09
C TYR A 84 3.10 -1.80 2.19
N THR A 85 2.05 -2.62 2.05
CA THR A 85 2.05 -3.77 1.15
C THR A 85 2.11 -3.34 -0.32
N LEU A 86 1.33 -2.33 -0.70
CA LEU A 86 1.35 -1.79 -2.06
C LEU A 86 2.67 -1.08 -2.36
N LEU A 87 3.17 -0.29 -1.41
CA LEU A 87 4.47 0.36 -1.51
C LEU A 87 5.59 -0.65 -1.70
N ALA A 88 5.58 -1.81 -1.03
CA ALA A 88 6.60 -2.85 -1.23
C ALA A 88 6.69 -3.30 -2.71
N GLY A 89 5.56 -3.45 -3.40
CA GLY A 89 5.52 -3.80 -4.81
C GLY A 89 6.08 -2.69 -5.71
N ILE A 90 5.68 -1.44 -5.48
CA ILE A 90 6.15 -0.27 -6.25
C ILE A 90 7.64 -0.05 -6.03
N LEU A 91 8.12 -0.05 -4.78
CA LEU A 91 9.52 0.11 -4.42
C LEU A 91 10.38 -1.02 -4.99
N SER A 92 9.90 -2.27 -4.93
CA SER A 92 10.61 -3.40 -5.53
C SER A 92 10.80 -3.18 -7.03
N LYS A 93 9.75 -2.79 -7.76
CA LYS A 93 9.82 -2.53 -9.20
C LYS A 93 10.74 -1.35 -9.50
N SER A 94 10.62 -0.25 -8.77
CA SER A 94 11.46 0.94 -8.90
C SER A 94 12.95 0.60 -8.77
N LEU A 95 13.30 -0.20 -7.76
CA LEU A 95 14.68 -0.55 -7.48
C LEU A 95 15.26 -1.52 -8.52
N THR A 96 14.46 -2.47 -9.01
CA THR A 96 14.89 -3.38 -10.08
C THR A 96 14.99 -2.68 -11.44
N SER A 97 14.18 -1.65 -11.68
CA SER A 97 14.12 -0.89 -12.95
C SER A 97 15.46 -0.30 -13.36
N ILE A 98 16.26 0.12 -12.38
CA ILE A 98 17.58 0.74 -12.60
C ILE A 98 18.60 -0.29 -13.09
N SER A 99 18.36 -1.58 -12.79
CA SER A 99 19.28 -2.69 -13.09
C SER A 99 19.00 -3.35 -14.44
N ALA A 100 18.12 -2.80 -15.28
CA ALA A 100 17.83 -3.36 -16.60
C ALA A 100 19.04 -3.21 -17.55
N THR A 101 19.46 -4.33 -18.15
CA THR A 101 20.66 -4.40 -19.00
C THR A 101 20.47 -3.75 -20.38
N SER A 102 19.26 -3.85 -20.94
CA SER A 102 18.92 -3.26 -22.23
C SER A 102 18.24 -1.91 -22.03
N THR A 103 18.64 -0.89 -22.79
CA THR A 103 18.01 0.43 -22.79
C THR A 103 16.50 0.36 -22.98
N ILE A 104 16.02 -0.50 -23.90
CA ILE A 104 14.58 -0.66 -24.16
C ILE A 104 13.85 -1.28 -22.95
N ASN A 105 14.44 -2.30 -22.33
CA ASN A 105 13.85 -2.88 -21.11
C ASN A 105 13.87 -1.87 -19.96
N ARG A 106 14.93 -1.06 -19.84
CA ARG A 106 15.02 -0.02 -18.82
C ARG A 106 13.92 1.03 -18.99
N ILE A 107 13.68 1.48 -20.22
CA ILE A 107 12.58 2.42 -20.53
C ILE A 107 11.23 1.80 -20.16
N LYS A 108 11.01 0.54 -20.54
CA LYS A 108 9.78 -0.20 -20.17
C LYS A 108 9.58 -0.24 -18.66
N GLU A 109 10.60 -0.65 -17.91
CA GLU A 109 10.52 -0.81 -16.45
C GLU A 109 10.29 0.54 -15.75
N VAL A 110 10.94 1.61 -16.21
CA VAL A 110 10.69 2.97 -15.68
C VAL A 110 9.26 3.44 -15.96
N LEU A 111 8.74 3.22 -17.17
CA LEU A 111 7.36 3.59 -17.50
C LEU A 111 6.34 2.79 -16.68
N ASP A 112 6.53 1.49 -16.52
CA ASP A 112 5.70 0.64 -15.66
C ASP A 112 5.65 1.20 -14.23
N VAL A 113 6.80 1.58 -13.66
CA VAL A 113 6.84 2.20 -12.31
C VAL A 113 6.08 3.52 -12.27
N ILE A 114 6.24 4.40 -13.26
CA ILE A 114 5.51 5.68 -13.32
C ILE A 114 4.00 5.43 -13.34
N PHE A 115 3.53 4.50 -14.19
CA PHE A 115 2.10 4.16 -14.24
C PHE A 115 1.62 3.56 -12.91
N LYS A 116 2.36 2.63 -12.29
CA LYS A 116 1.95 2.08 -10.97
C LYS A 116 1.87 3.13 -9.87
N VAL A 117 2.75 4.14 -9.88
CA VAL A 117 2.69 5.27 -8.94
C VAL A 117 1.44 6.13 -9.19
N ILE A 118 1.14 6.45 -10.45
CA ILE A 118 -0.06 7.23 -10.80
C ILE A 118 -1.34 6.47 -10.44
N GLU A 119 -1.41 5.18 -10.80
CA GLU A 119 -2.52 4.28 -10.47
C GLU A 119 -2.72 4.16 -8.96
N PHE A 120 -1.63 4.07 -8.19
CA PHE A 120 -1.70 4.08 -6.72
C PHE A 120 -2.39 5.34 -6.21
N PHE A 121 -1.96 6.53 -6.66
CA PHE A 121 -2.54 7.79 -6.18
C PHE A 121 -4.02 7.96 -6.60
N LEU A 122 -4.36 7.64 -7.85
CA LEU A 122 -5.75 7.72 -8.32
C LEU A 122 -6.63 6.66 -7.68
N GLY A 123 -6.14 5.44 -7.52
CA GLY A 123 -6.84 4.34 -6.87
C GLY A 123 -7.13 4.66 -5.40
N PHE A 124 -6.15 5.16 -4.66
CA PHE A 124 -6.37 5.61 -3.28
C PHE A 124 -7.30 6.82 -3.22
N ARG A 125 -7.17 7.81 -4.11
CA ARG A 125 -8.11 8.93 -4.18
C ARG A 125 -9.55 8.42 -4.31
N PHE A 126 -9.79 7.51 -5.25
CA PHE A 126 -11.09 6.92 -5.49
C PHE A 126 -11.61 6.17 -4.26
N ILE A 127 -10.80 5.26 -3.70
CA ILE A 127 -11.19 4.47 -2.52
C ILE A 127 -11.52 5.39 -1.36
N LEU A 128 -10.65 6.33 -1.01
CA LEU A 128 -10.83 7.24 0.13
C LEU A 128 -12.10 8.09 -0.01
N LYS A 129 -12.40 8.59 -1.22
CA LYS A 129 -13.67 9.30 -1.48
C LYS A 129 -14.88 8.37 -1.35
N LEU A 130 -14.78 7.17 -1.92
CA LEU A 130 -15.87 6.21 -1.92
C LEU A 130 -16.22 5.70 -0.52
N THR A 131 -15.22 5.54 0.34
CA THR A 131 -15.36 5.03 1.71
C THR A 131 -15.53 6.11 2.77
N GLY A 132 -15.57 7.38 2.35
CA GLY A 132 -15.82 8.51 3.25
C GLY A 132 -14.70 8.77 4.24
N ALA A 133 -13.45 8.71 3.76
CA ALA A 133 -12.30 9.11 4.56
C ALA A 133 -12.37 10.61 4.91
N SER A 134 -11.88 10.95 6.11
CA SER A 134 -11.84 12.35 6.57
C SER A 134 -10.93 13.20 5.70
N GLU A 135 -11.47 14.25 5.08
CA GLU A 135 -10.69 15.21 4.28
C GLU A 135 -9.74 16.09 5.13
N THR A 136 -9.89 16.05 6.46
CA THR A 136 -8.98 16.75 7.39
C THR A 136 -7.76 15.91 7.77
N ALA A 137 -7.73 14.61 7.45
CA ALA A 137 -6.58 13.77 7.73
C ALA A 137 -5.41 14.06 6.77
N ASP A 138 -4.21 14.21 7.32
CA ASP A 138 -3.00 14.60 6.56
C ASP A 138 -2.73 13.67 5.36
N PHE A 139 -2.85 12.35 5.56
CA PHE A 139 -2.66 11.39 4.48
C PHE A 139 -3.70 11.54 3.36
N VAL A 140 -4.96 11.84 3.70
CA VAL A 140 -6.01 12.03 2.70
C VAL A 140 -5.73 13.28 1.86
N GLN A 141 -5.35 14.37 2.51
CA GLN A 141 -4.94 15.61 1.82
C GLN A 141 -3.74 15.38 0.91
N PHE A 142 -2.74 14.63 1.39
CA PHE A 142 -1.57 14.25 0.59
C PHE A 142 -1.98 13.48 -0.66
N ILE A 143 -2.81 12.44 -0.54
CA ILE A 143 -3.29 11.65 -1.69
C ILE A 143 -4.07 12.53 -2.67
N TYR A 144 -4.97 13.39 -2.18
CA TYR A 144 -5.76 14.28 -3.04
C TYR A 144 -4.91 15.31 -3.77
N SER A 145 -3.89 15.85 -3.10
CA SER A 145 -2.93 16.78 -3.70
C SER A 145 -2.04 16.08 -4.74
N ALA A 146 -1.44 14.93 -4.40
CA ALA A 146 -0.55 14.19 -5.30
C ALA A 146 -1.27 13.68 -6.56
N SER A 147 -2.53 13.26 -6.44
CA SER A 147 -3.35 12.81 -7.57
C SER A 147 -3.89 13.95 -8.44
N SER A 148 -3.86 15.20 -7.95
CA SER A 148 -4.54 16.32 -8.60
C SER A 148 -4.06 16.60 -10.03
N ILE A 149 -2.75 16.48 -10.29
CA ILE A 149 -2.16 16.75 -11.61
C ILE A 149 -2.72 15.83 -12.70
N VAL A 150 -2.97 14.56 -12.36
CA VAL A 150 -3.52 13.57 -13.30
C VAL A 150 -5.04 13.63 -13.34
N TYR A 151 -5.68 13.94 -12.21
CA TYR A 151 -7.14 14.04 -12.11
C TYR A 151 -7.72 15.30 -12.78
N LYS A 152 -7.01 16.44 -12.77
CA LYS A 152 -7.51 17.75 -13.20
C LYS A 152 -8.19 17.76 -14.58
N PRO A 153 -7.68 17.09 -15.64
CA PRO A 153 -8.35 17.05 -16.94
C PRO A 153 -9.71 16.36 -16.94
N PHE A 154 -10.00 15.54 -15.93
CA PHE A 154 -11.23 14.78 -15.79
C PHE A 154 -12.22 15.44 -14.83
N THR A 155 -11.86 16.56 -14.20
CA THR A 155 -12.73 17.24 -13.23
C THR A 155 -14.04 17.66 -13.89
N GLY A 156 -15.17 17.27 -13.30
CA GLY A 156 -16.50 17.60 -13.82
C GLY A 156 -16.88 16.86 -15.11
N LEU A 157 -16.10 15.85 -15.54
CA LEU A 157 -16.41 15.07 -16.73
C LEU A 157 -17.74 14.31 -16.57
N LEU A 158 -17.96 13.76 -15.38
CA LEU A 158 -19.20 13.09 -14.99
C LEU A 158 -19.60 13.50 -13.56
N PRO A 159 -20.90 13.45 -13.22
CA PRO A 159 -21.40 13.80 -11.88
C PRO A 159 -20.71 12.99 -10.77
N THR A 160 -20.56 13.62 -9.61
CA THR A 160 -20.25 12.92 -8.36
C THR A 160 -21.56 12.50 -7.71
N TYR A 161 -21.66 11.24 -7.28
CA TYR A 161 -22.81 10.74 -6.54
C TYR A 161 -22.46 10.67 -5.06
N GLU A 162 -23.31 11.27 -4.23
CA GLU A 162 -23.12 11.36 -2.78
C GLU A 162 -24.10 10.45 -2.07
N PHE A 163 -23.64 9.72 -1.05
CA PHE A 163 -24.51 8.85 -0.25
C PHE A 163 -24.04 8.75 1.21
N GLY A 164 -24.92 8.20 2.06
CA GLY A 164 -24.75 8.18 3.51
C GLY A 164 -25.15 9.49 4.19
N THR A 165 -25.10 9.49 5.53
CA THR A 165 -25.39 10.67 6.33
C THR A 165 -24.43 11.80 5.96
N ASN A 166 -24.95 13.01 5.74
CA ASN A 166 -24.17 14.21 5.40
C ASN A 166 -23.25 14.06 4.17
N ALA A 167 -23.62 13.26 3.16
CA ALA A 167 -22.82 13.08 1.94
C ALA A 167 -21.40 12.54 2.21
N THR A 168 -21.23 11.73 3.25
CA THR A 168 -19.92 11.21 3.67
C THR A 168 -19.26 10.34 2.60
N PHE A 169 -20.02 9.55 1.85
CA PHE A 169 -19.49 8.68 0.79
C PHE A 169 -19.63 9.34 -0.58
N LEU A 170 -18.52 9.43 -1.32
CA LEU A 170 -18.45 10.13 -2.60
C LEU A 170 -18.01 9.19 -3.73
N LEU A 171 -18.93 8.85 -4.62
CA LEU A 171 -18.62 8.15 -5.88
C LEU A 171 -18.28 9.19 -6.96
N GLU A 172 -17.00 9.52 -7.04
CA GLU A 172 -16.45 10.46 -8.03
C GLU A 172 -16.15 9.71 -9.35
N ILE A 173 -17.15 9.56 -10.22
CA ILE A 173 -17.04 8.83 -11.49
C ILE A 173 -15.91 9.40 -12.36
N SER A 174 -15.68 10.71 -12.30
CA SER A 174 -14.56 11.37 -12.97
C SER A 174 -13.19 10.78 -12.59
N THR A 175 -12.96 10.40 -11.33
CA THR A 175 -11.73 9.71 -10.92
C THR A 175 -11.69 8.28 -11.46
N LEU A 176 -12.81 7.58 -11.50
CA LEU A 176 -12.87 6.24 -12.10
C LEU A 176 -12.49 6.27 -13.58
N ILE A 177 -12.97 7.27 -14.33
CA ILE A 177 -12.56 7.47 -15.73
C ILE A 177 -11.06 7.78 -15.83
N ALA A 178 -10.52 8.62 -14.94
CA ALA A 178 -9.08 8.90 -14.90
C ALA A 178 -8.26 7.62 -14.70
N ILE A 179 -8.68 6.72 -13.79
CA ILE A 179 -8.04 5.41 -13.57
C ILE A 179 -8.08 4.57 -14.85
N VAL A 180 -9.25 4.43 -15.47
CA VAL A 180 -9.42 3.63 -16.70
C VAL A 180 -8.52 4.15 -17.82
N VAL A 181 -8.49 5.47 -18.03
CA VAL A 181 -7.67 6.08 -19.07
C VAL A 181 -6.18 5.87 -18.79
N VAL A 182 -5.73 6.02 -17.55
CA VAL A 182 -4.34 5.74 -17.16
C VAL A 182 -3.96 4.28 -17.43
N ILE A 183 -4.82 3.32 -17.08
CA ILE A 183 -4.59 1.89 -17.35
C ILE A 183 -4.50 1.62 -18.85
N ILE A 184 -5.34 2.27 -19.67
CA ILE A 184 -5.26 2.14 -21.13
C ILE A 184 -3.90 2.65 -21.62
N PHE A 185 -3.43 3.80 -21.13
CA PHE A 185 -2.10 4.33 -21.50
C PHE A 185 -0.95 3.43 -21.04
N ASP A 186 -1.05 2.80 -19.86
CA ASP A 186 -0.07 1.81 -19.38
C ASP A 186 0.03 0.64 -20.37
N VAL A 187 -1.10 0.02 -20.69
CA VAL A 187 -1.17 -1.12 -21.61
C VAL A 187 -0.69 -0.74 -23.02
N LEU A 188 -1.12 0.41 -23.55
CA LEU A 188 -0.69 0.88 -24.88
C LEU A 188 0.83 1.13 -24.92
N SER A 189 1.40 1.68 -23.85
CA SER A 189 2.84 1.93 -23.74
C SER A 189 3.62 0.61 -23.76
N ASP A 190 3.15 -0.42 -23.03
CA ASP A 190 3.79 -1.74 -23.03
C ASP A 190 3.77 -2.41 -24.41
N ILE A 191 2.62 -2.35 -25.09
CA ILE A 191 2.44 -2.89 -26.44
C ILE A 191 3.39 -2.18 -27.42
N MET A 192 3.45 -0.86 -27.37
CA MET A 192 4.28 -0.06 -28.27
C MET A 192 5.77 -0.39 -28.09
N ILE A 193 6.25 -0.41 -26.85
CA ILE A 193 7.66 -0.71 -26.54
C ILE A 193 8.01 -2.16 -26.93
N SER A 194 7.11 -3.10 -26.64
CA SER A 194 7.29 -4.50 -27.01
C SER A 194 7.34 -4.70 -28.53
N THR A 195 6.57 -3.94 -29.29
CA THR A 195 6.56 -3.97 -30.76
C THR A 195 7.86 -3.40 -31.33
N ILE A 196 8.33 -2.26 -30.81
CA ILE A 196 9.62 -1.67 -31.20
C ILE A 196 10.77 -2.62 -30.93
N LYS A 197 10.77 -3.28 -29.77
CA LYS A 197 11.77 -4.29 -29.43
C LYS A 197 11.79 -5.43 -30.46
N LYS A 198 10.63 -5.99 -30.80
CA LYS A 198 10.54 -7.07 -31.81
C LYS A 198 11.05 -6.60 -33.17
N ALA A 199 10.61 -5.44 -33.65
CA ALA A 199 11.05 -4.89 -34.93
C ALA A 199 12.58 -4.69 -34.98
N SER A 200 13.19 -4.21 -33.88
CA SER A 200 14.65 -4.03 -33.79
C SER A 200 15.44 -5.34 -33.84
N LEU A 201 14.84 -6.46 -33.39
CA LEU A 201 15.45 -7.79 -33.40
C LEU A 201 15.30 -8.51 -34.75
N SER A 202 14.33 -8.09 -35.58
CA SER A 202 14.03 -8.70 -36.88
C SER A 202 14.73 -8.05 -38.07
N ALA A 203 15.53 -7.00 -37.85
CA ALA A 203 16.30 -6.38 -38.93
C ALA A 203 17.33 -7.38 -39.51
N PRO A 204 17.36 -7.63 -40.84
CA PRO A 204 18.21 -8.65 -41.43
C PRO A 204 19.69 -8.31 -41.22
N THR A 205 20.45 -9.29 -40.73
CA THR A 205 21.92 -9.27 -40.71
C THR A 205 22.43 -8.76 -42.05
N GLN A 206 23.12 -7.63 -42.04
CA GLN A 206 23.87 -7.14 -43.20
C GLN A 206 24.68 -8.33 -43.76
N VAL A 207 24.31 -8.80 -44.96
CA VAL A 207 25.08 -9.80 -45.69
C VAL A 207 26.48 -9.23 -45.83
N LYS A 208 27.45 -9.82 -45.11
CA LYS A 208 28.87 -9.51 -45.28
C LYS A 208 29.16 -9.68 -46.77
N LYS A 209 29.38 -8.54 -47.46
CA LYS A 209 29.74 -8.50 -48.89
C LYS A 209 30.83 -9.55 -49.13
N PRO A 210 30.65 -10.51 -50.06
CA PRO A 210 31.70 -11.47 -50.34
C PRO A 210 32.93 -10.69 -50.82
N GLU A 211 34.01 -10.77 -50.07
CA GLU A 211 35.33 -10.37 -50.54
C GLU A 211 35.57 -11.11 -51.85
N THR A 212 35.60 -10.33 -52.93
CA THR A 212 35.89 -10.81 -54.27
C THR A 212 37.38 -11.13 -54.32
N ASN A 213 37.75 -12.33 -53.86
CA ASN A 213 39.06 -12.89 -54.11
C ASN A 213 39.09 -13.39 -55.56
N LEU A 214 39.52 -12.53 -56.49
CA LEU A 214 39.95 -13.00 -57.81
C LEU A 214 41.24 -13.83 -57.66
N PRO A 215 41.37 -14.97 -58.35
CA PRO A 215 42.61 -15.74 -58.35
C PRO A 215 43.59 -15.10 -59.36
N LEU A 216 44.71 -14.58 -58.87
CA LEU A 216 45.88 -14.37 -59.72
C LEU A 216 46.77 -15.61 -59.60
N THR A 217 46.70 -16.40 -60.66
CA THR A 217 47.65 -17.45 -61.01
C THR A 217 49.06 -16.88 -61.01
N GLU A 218 49.94 -17.39 -60.15
CA GLU A 218 51.38 -17.26 -60.34
C GLU A 218 52.03 -18.65 -60.29
N GLN A 219 52.21 -19.18 -61.49
CA GLN A 219 52.90 -20.42 -61.79
C GLN A 219 54.40 -20.12 -61.74
N LYS A 220 55.09 -20.49 -60.64
CA LYS A 220 56.54 -20.51 -60.60
C LYS A 220 57.07 -21.95 -60.52
N LEU A 221 57.87 -22.25 -61.54
CA LEU A 221 58.58 -23.49 -61.83
C LEU A 221 59.36 -24.09 -60.65
N ALA A 222 59.40 -25.42 -60.66
CA ALA A 222 60.13 -26.31 -59.78
C ALA A 222 61.66 -26.08 -59.73
N GLN A 223 62.25 -26.33 -58.55
CA GLN A 223 63.65 -26.68 -58.34
C GLN A 223 63.77 -27.71 -57.18
N PRO A 224 64.87 -28.49 -57.11
CA PRO A 224 64.83 -29.91 -56.74
C PRO A 224 65.01 -30.24 -55.26
N VAL A 225 64.66 -31.50 -55.00
CA VAL A 225 64.52 -32.28 -53.76
C VAL A 225 65.82 -32.45 -52.98
N THR A 226 65.75 -32.37 -51.64
CA THR A 226 66.68 -33.06 -50.72
C THR A 226 65.88 -33.97 -49.77
N PRO A 227 66.33 -35.21 -49.49
CA PRO A 227 65.55 -36.20 -48.75
C PRO A 227 65.62 -36.05 -47.22
N PRO A 228 64.62 -36.54 -46.47
CA PRO A 228 64.64 -36.61 -45.00
C PRO A 228 65.15 -37.98 -44.51
N PRO A 229 65.69 -38.09 -43.28
CA PRO A 229 65.82 -39.38 -42.61
C PRO A 229 64.52 -39.74 -41.88
N THR A 230 64.16 -40.99 -42.09
CA THR A 230 63.19 -41.87 -41.43
C THR A 230 63.27 -41.89 -39.90
N GLU A 231 62.10 -41.96 -39.25
CA GLU A 231 61.71 -43.01 -38.29
C GLU A 231 60.24 -42.80 -37.88
N SER A 232 59.29 -43.64 -38.30
CA SER A 232 58.90 -44.94 -37.71
C SER A 232 57.86 -44.80 -36.59
N GLY A 233 56.61 -45.26 -36.84
CA GLY A 233 55.73 -45.74 -35.77
C GLY A 233 54.24 -45.42 -35.90
N TYR A 234 53.50 -46.35 -36.52
CA TYR A 234 52.06 -46.60 -36.50
C TYR A 234 51.47 -46.58 -35.05
N THR A 235 50.19 -46.34 -34.71
CA THR A 235 48.90 -46.81 -35.28
C THR A 235 47.69 -46.11 -34.61
N SER A 236 46.53 -46.26 -35.25
CA SER A 236 45.16 -45.71 -35.07
C SER A 236 44.47 -45.78 -33.69
N PRO A 237 43.41 -44.96 -33.45
CA PRO A 237 42.48 -45.17 -32.34
C PRO A 237 41.32 -46.10 -32.72
N GLN A 238 41.11 -47.14 -31.90
CA GLN A 238 39.92 -47.99 -31.91
C GLN A 238 39.09 -47.78 -30.63
N ASN A 239 37.79 -48.04 -30.80
CA ASN A 239 36.66 -47.76 -29.93
C ASN A 239 36.45 -48.84 -28.84
N GLN A 240 35.64 -48.52 -27.81
CA GLN A 240 34.99 -49.43 -26.83
C GLN A 240 35.91 -50.13 -25.79
N THR A 241 35.60 -50.36 -24.51
CA THR A 241 34.34 -50.62 -23.77
C THR A 241 34.60 -50.47 -22.24
N ASN A 242 33.53 -50.35 -21.45
CA ASN A 242 33.46 -50.47 -19.98
C ASN A 242 34.12 -51.76 -19.42
N PRO A 243 34.50 -51.79 -18.12
CA PRO A 243 33.65 -52.53 -17.19
C PRO A 243 33.45 -51.91 -15.78
N THR A 244 32.36 -52.40 -15.20
CA THR A 244 31.81 -52.34 -13.85
C THR A 244 32.75 -52.45 -12.64
N GLY A 245 32.41 -51.69 -11.59
CA GLY A 245 32.26 -52.20 -10.23
C GLY A 245 33.25 -51.67 -9.18
N VAL A 246 32.74 -50.95 -8.16
CA VAL A 246 32.68 -51.40 -6.75
C VAL A 246 32.29 -50.22 -5.83
N ASN A 247 31.45 -50.59 -4.88
CA ASN A 247 30.74 -49.88 -3.82
C ASN A 247 31.62 -49.03 -2.88
N GLY A 248 31.09 -47.92 -2.38
CA GLY A 248 31.76 -47.02 -1.43
C GLY A 248 30.83 -45.98 -0.83
N ASN A 249 29.91 -46.43 0.02
CA ASN A 249 29.08 -45.61 0.88
C ASN A 249 29.95 -45.03 2.02
N TYR A 250 30.10 -43.71 2.10
CA TYR A 250 30.66 -43.06 3.30
C TYR A 250 29.73 -41.98 3.82
N GLN A 251 29.07 -42.32 4.92
CA GLN A 251 28.59 -41.40 5.94
C GLN A 251 29.70 -40.43 6.34
N ASN A 252 29.40 -39.13 6.34
CA ASN A 252 30.21 -38.14 7.03
C ASN A 252 29.49 -37.73 8.33
N PRO A 253 30.10 -37.91 9.52
CA PRO A 253 29.52 -37.48 10.79
C PRO A 253 29.66 -35.97 10.97
N ASN A 254 28.58 -35.32 11.41
CA ASN A 254 28.57 -33.95 11.89
C ASN A 254 29.10 -33.89 13.33
N PRO A 255 30.22 -33.21 13.65
CA PRO A 255 30.72 -33.14 15.02
C PRO A 255 30.70 -31.70 15.53
N TYR A 256 29.52 -31.12 15.77
CA TYR A 256 29.39 -29.90 16.58
C TYR A 256 28.07 -29.88 17.37
N ALA A 257 28.07 -30.62 18.48
CA ALA A 257 27.47 -30.22 19.74
C ALA A 257 28.65 -30.19 20.72
N THR A 258 28.92 -29.14 21.48
CA THR A 258 28.23 -28.78 22.73
C THR A 258 28.92 -27.50 23.22
N ASN A 259 28.17 -26.50 23.71
CA ASN A 259 28.59 -25.56 24.76
C ASN A 259 27.37 -24.70 25.14
N GLN A 260 26.58 -25.19 26.09
CA GLN A 260 25.60 -24.36 26.81
C GLN A 260 26.27 -23.77 28.06
N PRO A 261 26.23 -22.46 28.28
CA PRO A 261 26.48 -21.89 29.59
C PRO A 261 25.23 -22.06 30.47
N SER A 262 25.40 -22.73 31.61
CA SER A 262 24.43 -22.83 32.68
C SER A 262 24.18 -21.44 33.30
N TYR A 263 22.99 -20.87 33.10
CA TYR A 263 22.56 -19.71 33.87
C TYR A 263 22.04 -20.19 35.22
N GLN A 264 22.81 -19.90 36.26
CA GLN A 264 22.40 -20.04 37.64
C GLN A 264 21.44 -18.88 37.95
N THR A 265 20.13 -19.17 38.00
CA THR A 265 19.11 -18.18 38.35
C THR A 265 19.15 -17.95 39.86
N VAL A 266 19.75 -16.82 40.25
CA VAL A 266 19.53 -16.23 41.58
C VAL A 266 18.10 -15.68 41.59
N PRO A 267 17.21 -16.08 42.51
CA PRO A 267 15.87 -15.51 42.57
C PRO A 267 15.95 -14.04 43.03
N PRO A 268 15.19 -13.11 42.42
CA PRO A 268 15.08 -11.77 42.95
C PRO A 268 14.31 -11.80 44.27
N THR A 269 14.91 -11.22 45.30
CA THR A 269 14.26 -10.89 46.57
C THR A 269 13.19 -9.83 46.30
N TYR A 270 11.92 -10.24 46.27
CA TYR A 270 10.79 -9.32 46.29
C TYR A 270 10.59 -8.81 47.72
N ASN A 271 10.71 -7.50 47.92
CA ASN A 271 10.12 -6.84 49.09
C ASN A 271 8.60 -6.96 48.96
N SER A 272 8.00 -7.82 49.78
CA SER A 272 6.56 -7.98 49.91
C SER A 272 5.97 -6.88 50.79
N THR A 273 5.35 -5.89 50.17
CA THR A 273 4.34 -5.05 50.84
C THR A 273 3.04 -5.85 51.00
N PRO A 274 2.31 -5.77 52.13
CA PRO A 274 1.16 -6.64 52.38
C PRO A 274 0.00 -6.39 51.41
N GLN A 275 -0.43 -7.44 50.74
CA GLN A 275 -1.68 -7.49 49.97
C GLN A 275 -2.87 -7.65 50.93
N PRO A 276 -3.95 -6.86 50.82
CA PRO A 276 -5.15 -7.08 51.62
C PRO A 276 -5.83 -8.40 51.27
N GLN A 277 -6.26 -9.09 52.32
CA GLN A 277 -6.87 -10.42 52.32
C GLN A 277 -8.15 -10.49 51.48
N GLY A 278 -8.35 -11.63 50.83
CA GLY A 278 -9.37 -11.87 49.82
C GLY A 278 -10.82 -11.66 50.28
N GLN A 279 -11.60 -11.06 49.39
CA GLN A 279 -13.05 -11.24 49.42
C GLN A 279 -13.41 -12.59 48.81
N ASN A 280 -13.94 -13.49 49.64
CA ASN A 280 -14.59 -14.71 49.19
C ASN A 280 -15.88 -14.35 48.44
N PHE A 281 -15.92 -14.59 47.12
CA PHE A 281 -17.14 -14.49 46.34
C PHE A 281 -17.97 -15.77 46.50
N ASN A 282 -19.05 -15.67 47.26
CA ASN A 282 -20.03 -16.74 47.43
C ASN A 282 -21.12 -16.61 46.35
N PHE A 283 -21.23 -17.58 45.45
CA PHE A 283 -22.32 -17.60 44.46
C PHE A 283 -23.62 -18.08 45.12
N ASN A 284 -24.54 -17.14 45.41
CA ASN A 284 -25.87 -17.48 45.90
C ASN A 284 -26.88 -17.36 44.74
N ILE A 285 -27.23 -18.50 44.13
CA ILE A 285 -28.25 -18.56 43.08
C ILE A 285 -29.60 -18.80 43.76
N GLY A 286 -30.51 -17.84 43.61
CA GLY A 286 -31.94 -17.98 43.91
C GLY A 286 -32.39 -17.25 45.17
N GLN A 287 -32.89 -16.01 44.99
CA GLN A 287 -33.94 -15.40 45.81
C GLN A 287 -34.47 -14.11 45.13
N ALA A 288 -35.79 -13.94 45.15
CA ALA A 288 -36.52 -12.81 44.55
C ALA A 288 -36.31 -11.49 45.33
N PRO A 289 -36.50 -10.31 44.72
CA PRO A 289 -36.08 -9.06 45.32
C PRO A 289 -37.00 -8.63 46.47
N VAL A 290 -36.40 -8.33 47.62
CA VAL A 290 -37.00 -7.61 48.73
C VAL A 290 -36.54 -6.15 48.63
N ASN A 291 -37.49 -5.22 48.55
CA ASN A 291 -37.24 -3.78 48.61
C ASN A 291 -36.86 -3.33 50.03
N THR A 292 -35.72 -2.66 50.19
CA THR A 292 -35.43 -1.81 51.35
C THR A 292 -34.57 -0.59 50.96
N PRO A 293 -34.65 0.52 51.72
CA PRO A 293 -34.32 1.87 51.25
C PRO A 293 -32.82 2.20 51.37
N GLN A 294 -32.32 3.04 50.44
CA GLN A 294 -30.96 3.58 50.44
C GLN A 294 -30.72 4.59 51.58
N THR A 295 -29.65 4.36 52.34
CA THR A 295 -28.94 5.37 53.11
C THR A 295 -27.50 5.48 52.59
N THR A 296 -27.15 6.66 52.10
CA THR A 296 -25.83 7.08 51.60
C THR A 296 -24.77 7.10 52.70
N PRO A 297 -23.51 6.78 52.38
CA PRO A 297 -22.42 7.69 52.73
C PRO A 297 -21.51 8.06 51.54
N GLU A 298 -21.09 9.32 51.53
CA GLU A 298 -20.16 9.94 50.58
C GLU A 298 -18.74 9.34 50.64
N GLN A 299 -18.09 9.20 49.47
CA GLN A 299 -16.62 9.13 49.33
C GLN A 299 -16.16 9.73 47.98
N PRO A 300 -14.91 10.24 47.91
CA PRO A 300 -14.54 11.38 47.08
C PRO A 300 -14.17 11.05 45.62
N SER A 301 -14.39 12.04 44.76
CA SER A 301 -14.16 12.04 43.32
C SER A 301 -12.68 11.82 42.94
N TYR A 302 -12.43 10.80 42.13
CA TYR A 302 -11.19 10.67 41.36
C TYR A 302 -11.35 11.48 40.06
N VAL A 303 -10.48 12.46 39.85
CA VAL A 303 -10.46 13.32 38.66
C VAL A 303 -9.75 12.57 37.54
N ASP A 304 -10.46 12.27 36.45
CA ASP A 304 -9.85 11.84 35.20
C ASP A 304 -9.42 13.09 34.40
N GLN A 305 -8.10 13.31 34.30
CA GLN A 305 -7.50 14.39 33.52
C GLN A 305 -6.88 13.82 32.25
N ARG A 306 -7.71 13.52 31.23
CA ARG A 306 -7.26 13.52 29.83
C ARG A 306 -8.35 14.08 28.89
N SER A 307 -8.10 15.34 28.50
CA SER A 307 -8.46 15.95 27.20
C SER A 307 -9.93 15.95 26.76
N ILE A 308 -10.70 16.93 27.26
CA ILE A 308 -11.78 17.55 26.50
C ILE A 308 -11.26 18.90 25.99
N ASN A 309 -11.06 19.04 24.68
CA ASN A 309 -10.93 20.35 24.05
C ASN A 309 -12.33 20.99 23.99
N VAL A 310 -12.65 21.81 24.98
CA VAL A 310 -13.78 22.74 24.91
C VAL A 310 -13.31 24.00 24.19
N TYR A 311 -13.77 24.21 22.95
CA TYR A 311 -13.62 25.51 22.30
C TYR A 311 -14.52 26.54 22.99
N PRO A 312 -14.07 27.79 23.21
CA PRO A 312 -14.95 28.87 23.65
C PRO A 312 -15.89 29.28 22.50
N THR A 313 -17.20 29.32 22.76
CA THR A 313 -18.15 30.06 21.92
C THR A 313 -17.96 31.55 22.13
N GLU A 314 -17.52 32.25 21.08
CA GLU A 314 -17.53 33.72 21.02
C GLU A 314 -18.97 34.25 20.92
N PRO A 315 -19.30 35.38 21.56
CA PRO A 315 -20.60 36.02 21.44
C PRO A 315 -20.71 36.82 20.12
N THR A 316 -21.71 36.48 19.32
CA THR A 316 -22.14 37.23 18.13
C THR A 316 -22.70 38.59 18.53
N THR A 317 -21.95 39.66 18.26
CA THR A 317 -22.46 41.04 18.25
C THR A 317 -23.09 41.35 16.89
N GLN A 318 -24.40 41.60 16.86
CA GLN A 318 -25.09 42.21 15.71
C GLN A 318 -24.69 43.69 15.59
N PRO A 319 -24.36 44.19 14.39
CA PRO A 319 -24.46 45.61 14.08
C PRO A 319 -25.83 45.91 13.47
N THR A 320 -26.58 46.79 14.12
CA THR A 320 -27.75 47.48 13.58
C THR A 320 -27.29 48.61 12.66
N ASP A 321 -27.24 48.37 11.35
CA ASP A 321 -27.05 49.46 10.39
C ASP A 321 -28.39 50.03 9.95
N SER A 322 -28.60 51.26 10.38
CA SER A 322 -29.70 52.15 10.00
C SER A 322 -29.32 52.79 8.67
N PHE A 323 -29.99 52.42 7.57
CA PHE A 323 -29.88 53.16 6.31
C PHE A 323 -31.12 54.03 6.08
N SER A 324 -30.89 55.33 6.22
CA SER A 324 -31.79 56.41 5.85
C SER A 324 -32.09 56.40 4.35
N ALA A 325 -33.36 56.64 4.02
CA ALA A 325 -33.87 56.86 2.69
C ALA A 325 -33.36 58.17 2.07
N LEU A 326 -33.18 58.20 0.74
CA LEU A 326 -33.60 59.30 -0.15
C LEU A 326 -33.60 58.84 -1.63
N PRO A 327 -34.34 59.54 -2.52
CA PRO A 327 -35.11 58.96 -3.61
C PRO A 327 -34.52 59.24 -4.99
N SER A 328 -35.01 58.53 -6.01
CA SER A 328 -35.08 59.07 -7.37
C SER A 328 -35.97 58.22 -8.27
N ASP A 329 -37.04 58.85 -8.74
CA ASP A 329 -37.82 58.50 -9.92
C ASP A 329 -36.92 58.15 -11.12
N LYS A 330 -37.30 57.10 -11.86
CA LYS A 330 -37.33 57.14 -13.32
C LYS A 330 -38.27 56.10 -13.91
N THR A 331 -39.15 56.65 -14.72
CA THR A 331 -40.20 56.07 -15.54
C THR A 331 -39.71 55.15 -16.66
N ASN A 332 -40.62 54.26 -17.07
CA ASN A 332 -40.83 53.63 -18.38
C ASN A 332 -40.19 52.26 -18.68
N SER A 333 -41.09 51.26 -18.67
CA SER A 333 -41.54 50.48 -19.84
C SER A 333 -40.56 49.48 -20.48
N MET A 334 -40.87 48.19 -20.38
CA MET A 334 -41.24 47.32 -21.52
C MET A 334 -41.38 45.85 -21.08
N LEU A 335 -42.51 45.22 -21.47
CA LEU A 335 -42.76 43.79 -21.79
C LEU A 335 -42.16 42.70 -20.87
N GLY A 336 -42.88 41.70 -20.36
CA GLY A 336 -44.23 41.20 -20.62
C GLY A 336 -44.57 40.09 -19.62
N GLU A 337 -45.87 39.91 -19.37
CA GLU A 337 -46.44 38.88 -18.48
C GLU A 337 -46.53 37.53 -19.20
N ASP A 338 -45.98 36.48 -18.59
CA ASP A 338 -46.34 35.09 -18.91
C ASP A 338 -47.10 34.47 -17.73
N LYS A 339 -48.38 34.21 -17.97
CA LYS A 339 -49.34 33.54 -17.09
C LYS A 339 -49.47 32.08 -17.54
N PRO A 340 -49.33 31.06 -16.68
CA PRO A 340 -49.57 29.68 -17.06
C PRO A 340 -51.08 29.34 -17.14
N GLN A 341 -51.40 28.44 -18.09
CA GLN A 341 -52.73 28.03 -18.53
C GLN A 341 -53.51 27.16 -17.51
N GLN A 342 -54.81 27.40 -17.40
CA GLN A 342 -55.80 26.55 -16.72
C GLN A 342 -56.16 25.32 -17.58
N LEU A 343 -56.24 24.14 -16.96
CA LEU A 343 -56.81 22.93 -17.55
C LEU A 343 -58.36 22.98 -17.55
N PRO A 344 -59.03 22.51 -18.62
CA PRO A 344 -60.49 22.47 -18.71
C PRO A 344 -61.05 21.09 -18.32
N GLY A 345 -62.16 21.08 -17.56
CA GLY A 345 -63.04 19.90 -17.48
C GLY A 345 -63.71 19.68 -16.12
N GLU A 346 -64.62 20.57 -15.74
CA GLU A 346 -65.63 20.29 -14.72
C GLU A 346 -67.00 20.18 -15.41
N SER A 347 -67.70 19.06 -15.23
CA SER A 347 -69.17 18.98 -15.26
C SER A 347 -69.67 17.67 -14.63
N THR A 348 -70.08 17.81 -13.36
CA THR A 348 -71.38 17.44 -12.78
C THR A 348 -72.04 16.09 -13.10
N THR A 349 -72.34 15.28 -12.08
CA THR A 349 -73.71 15.05 -11.52
C THR A 349 -73.65 13.99 -10.39
N VAL A 350 -74.02 14.34 -9.16
CA VAL A 350 -75.31 14.07 -8.47
C VAL A 350 -75.67 12.58 -8.35
N ASN A 351 -75.44 12.02 -7.16
CA ASN A 351 -76.49 11.64 -6.19
C ASN A 351 -75.88 11.36 -4.81
#